data_AF-A0A084XUA2-F1
#
_entry.id   AF-A0A084XUA2-F1
#
_cell.length_a   1.000
_cell.length_b   1.000
_cell.length_c   1.000
_cell.angle_alpha   90.00
_cell.angle_beta   90.00
_cell.angle_gamma   90.00
#
_symmetry.space_group_name_H-M   'P 1'
#
loop_
_entity.id
_entity.type
_entity.pdbx_description
1 polymer ?
#
loop_
_entity_poly.entity_id
_entity_poly.type
_entity_poly.pdbx_seq_one_letter_code
_entity_poly.pdbx_strand_id
1 'polypeptide(L)'
;MVRDALQKIFGNKHALVEAYRSTFETPQGEIVLAHLAKNCHVFEPVVAPGDPQLTAMRDGERRVVLSILKMLNYDLGKLQQLMEQTTNE
;
A
#
# COMPACT_ATOMS: atom_id res chain seq x y z
N MET A 1 20.81 -18.36 4.19
CA MET A 1 20.23 -18.52 2.83
C MET A 1 19.08 -17.54 2.57
N VAL A 2 17.89 -17.66 3.19
CA VAL A 2 16.80 -16.67 3.00
C VAL A 2 17.20 -15.27 3.47
N ARG A 3 17.82 -15.16 4.66
CA ARG A 3 18.28 -13.88 5.22
C ARG A 3 19.26 -13.15 4.31
N ASP A 4 20.21 -13.86 3.70
CA ASP A 4 21.23 -13.28 2.81
C ASP A 4 20.61 -12.85 1.47
N ALA A 5 19.62 -13.59 0.96
CA ALA A 5 18.87 -13.21 -0.23
C ALA A 5 18.02 -11.95 0.02
N LEU A 6 17.33 -11.87 1.16
CA LEU A 6 16.57 -10.68 1.56
C LEU A 6 17.50 -9.48 1.81
N GLN A 7 18.67 -9.70 2.41
CA GLN A 7 19.69 -8.66 2.59
C GLN A 7 20.16 -8.11 1.22
N LYS A 8 20.30 -8.98 0.22
CA LYS A 8 20.72 -8.58 -1.14
C LYS A 8 19.61 -7.85 -1.91
N ILE A 9 18.35 -8.22 -1.70
CA ILE A 9 17.17 -7.58 -2.30
C ILE A 9 16.87 -6.22 -1.63
N PHE A 10 16.85 -6.18 -0.31
CA PHE A 10 16.44 -4.99 0.47
C PHE A 10 17.62 -4.09 0.88
N GLY A 11 18.87 -4.54 0.70
CA GLY A 11 20.07 -3.77 1.04
C GLY A 11 20.29 -2.56 0.14
N ASN A 12 19.63 -2.50 -1.03
CA ASN A 12 19.63 -1.35 -1.90
C ASN A 12 18.24 -0.68 -1.89
N LYS A 13 18.09 0.34 -1.05
CA LYS A 13 16.86 1.13 -0.93
C LYS A 13 16.41 1.73 -2.26
N HIS A 14 17.35 2.15 -3.12
CA HIS A 14 17.01 2.71 -4.43
C HIS A 14 16.40 1.66 -5.36
N ALA A 15 17.02 0.49 -5.46
CA ALA A 15 16.48 -0.61 -6.26
C ALA A 15 15.09 -1.05 -5.78
N LEU A 16 14.86 -1.04 -4.46
CA LEU A 16 13.55 -1.35 -3.92
C LEU A 16 12.51 -0.29 -4.31
N VAL A 17 12.83 1.01 -4.17
CA VAL A 17 11.95 2.10 -4.62
C VAL A 17 11.62 1.97 -6.11
N GLU A 18 12.61 1.72 -6.95
CA GLU A 18 12.38 1.50 -8.40
C GLU A 18 11.47 0.30 -8.67
N ALA A 19 11.62 -0.80 -7.92
CA ALA A 19 10.74 -1.96 -8.05
C ALA A 19 9.29 -1.66 -7.67
N TYR A 20 9.06 -0.89 -6.60
CA TYR A 20 7.70 -0.44 -6.24
C TYR A 20 7.12 0.43 -7.36
N ARG A 21 7.90 1.38 -7.86
CA ARG A 21 7.48 2.28 -8.94
C ARG A 21 7.14 1.53 -10.22
N SER A 22 8.03 0.66 -10.69
CA SER A 22 7.79 -0.13 -11.90
C SER A 22 6.62 -1.11 -11.79
N THR A 23 6.22 -1.46 -10.56
CA THR A 23 5.03 -2.29 -10.31
C THR A 23 3.76 -1.45 -10.30
N PHE A 24 3.72 -0.38 -9.50
CA PHE A 24 2.48 0.35 -9.20
C PHE A 24 2.24 1.59 -10.06
N GLU A 25 3.27 2.15 -10.71
CA GLU A 25 3.12 3.21 -11.74
C GLU A 25 2.81 2.58 -13.12
N THR A 26 1.90 1.61 -13.13
CA THR A 26 1.38 0.93 -14.34
C THR A 26 -0.14 0.86 -14.25
N PRO A 27 -0.88 0.78 -15.38
CA PRO A 27 -2.35 0.71 -15.33
C PRO A 27 -2.87 -0.45 -14.47
N GLN A 28 -2.27 -1.63 -14.57
CA GLN A 28 -2.64 -2.79 -13.76
C GLN A 28 -2.24 -2.61 -12.29
N GLY A 29 -1.08 -2.00 -12.05
CA GLY A 29 -0.62 -1.66 -10.71
C GLY A 29 -1.55 -0.70 -9.99
N GLU A 30 -2.08 0.30 -10.70
CA GLU A 30 -3.04 1.27 -10.17
C GLU A 30 -4.36 0.59 -9.77
N ILE A 31 -4.87 -0.34 -10.58
CA ILE A 31 -6.04 -1.16 -10.24
C ILE A 31 -5.82 -1.94 -8.94
N VAL A 32 -4.66 -2.60 -8.82
CA VAL A 32 -4.31 -3.36 -7.61
C VAL A 32 -4.17 -2.42 -6.41
N LEU A 33 -3.55 -1.26 -6.59
CA LEU A 33 -3.37 -0.28 -5.52
C LEU A 33 -4.72 0.27 -5.02
N ALA A 34 -5.66 0.57 -5.93
CA ALA A 34 -7.01 0.99 -5.59
C ALA A 34 -7.77 -0.12 -4.84
N HIS A 35 -7.65 -1.37 -5.29
CA HIS A 35 -8.24 -2.52 -4.60
C HIS A 35 -7.66 -2.70 -3.18
N LEU A 36 -6.35 -2.60 -3.00
CA LEU A 36 -5.70 -2.68 -1.69
C LEU A 36 -6.13 -1.53 -0.79
N ALA A 37 -6.19 -0.30 -1.30
CA ALA A 37 -6.61 0.87 -0.53
C ALA A 37 -8.02 0.73 0.04
N LYS A 38 -8.94 0.16 -0.75
CA LYS A 38 -10.30 -0.17 -0.32
C LYS A 38 -10.32 -1.24 0.78
N ASN A 39 -9.65 -2.37 0.55
CA ASN A 39 -9.72 -3.52 1.46
C ASN A 39 -8.90 -3.33 2.74
N CYS A 40 -7.89 -2.46 2.73
CA CYS A 40 -7.04 -2.18 3.89
C CYS A 40 -7.44 -0.89 4.61
N HIS A 41 -8.70 -0.48 4.53
CA HIS A 41 -9.29 0.59 5.34
C HIS A 41 -8.53 1.93 5.28
N VAL A 42 -7.95 2.28 4.12
CA VAL A 42 -7.14 3.51 4.00
C VAL A 42 -7.97 4.77 4.27
N PHE A 43 -9.21 4.79 3.79
CA PHE A 43 -10.15 5.91 3.94
C PHE A 43 -11.29 5.62 4.93
N GLU A 44 -11.27 4.48 5.62
CA GLU A 44 -12.30 4.05 6.56
C GLU A 44 -11.78 4.08 8.00
N PRO A 45 -12.62 4.31 9.02
CA PRO A 45 -12.21 4.15 10.41
C PRO A 45 -11.72 2.73 10.71
N VAL A 46 -10.53 2.60 11.32
CA VAL A 46 -9.98 1.28 11.75
C VAL A 46 -10.42 0.89 13.16
N VAL A 47 -10.91 1.85 13.95
CA VAL A 47 -11.34 1.61 15.34
C VAL A 47 -12.57 0.72 15.36
N ALA A 48 -12.46 -0.40 16.06
CA ALA A 48 -13.57 -1.32 16.35
C ALA A 48 -13.93 -1.22 17.86
N PRO A 49 -15.04 -0.55 18.22
CA PRO A 49 -15.44 -0.38 19.62
C PRO A 49 -15.64 -1.74 20.31
N GLY A 50 -15.00 -1.91 21.47
CA GLY A 50 -15.05 -3.18 22.23
C GLY A 50 -14.12 -4.27 21.71
N ASP A 51 -13.39 -4.04 20.60
CA ASP A 51 -12.47 -5.01 20.01
C ASP A 51 -11.11 -4.36 19.66
N PRO A 52 -10.19 -4.27 20.64
CA PRO A 52 -8.86 -3.71 20.42
C PRO A 52 -8.00 -4.58 19.50
N GLN A 53 -8.22 -5.90 19.45
CA GLN A 53 -7.49 -6.81 18.56
C GLN A 53 -7.85 -6.53 17.10
N LEU A 54 -9.13 -6.39 16.78
CA LEU A 54 -9.59 -6.02 15.44
C LEU A 54 -9.10 -4.64 15.05
N THR A 55 -9.09 -3.68 15.97
CA THR A 55 -8.52 -2.34 15.73
C THR A 55 -7.04 -2.45 15.32
N ALA A 56 -6.24 -3.21 16.06
CA ALA A 56 -4.82 -3.39 15.78
C ALA A 56 -4.58 -4.10 14.44
N MET A 57 -5.42 -5.10 14.10
CA MET A 57 -5.34 -5.81 12.82
C MET A 57 -5.60 -4.86 11.65
N ARG A 58 -6.69 -4.10 11.69
CA ARG A 58 -7.06 -3.14 10.63
C ARG A 58 -6.04 -2.02 10.47
N ASP A 59 -5.46 -1.54 11.56
CA ASP A 59 -4.39 -0.54 11.50
C ASP A 59 -3.09 -1.13 10.89
N GLY A 60 -2.80 -2.40 11.17
CA GLY A 60 -1.72 -3.14 10.52
C GLY A 60 -1.91 -3.28 9.02
N GLU A 61 -3.11 -3.63 8.56
CA GLU A 61 -3.47 -3.70 7.14
C GLU A 61 -3.31 -2.35 6.46
N ARG A 62 -3.83 -1.28 7.06
CA ARG A 62 -3.67 0.09 6.53
C ARG A 62 -2.20 0.47 6.40
N ARG A 63 -1.37 0.11 7.38
CA ARG A 63 0.06 0.44 7.38
C ARG A 63 0.81 -0.17 6.19
N VAL A 64 0.36 -1.32 5.67
CA VAL A 64 0.94 -1.93 4.46
C VAL A 64 0.75 -0.99 3.26
N VAL A 65 -0.46 -0.47 3.05
CA VAL A 65 -0.75 0.44 1.94
C VAL A 65 -0.01 1.77 2.10
N LEU A 66 0.02 2.34 3.31
CA LEU A 66 0.80 3.56 3.57
C LEU A 66 2.30 3.36 3.30
N SER A 67 2.83 2.16 3.54
CA SER A 67 4.21 1.84 3.18
C SER A 67 4.43 1.82 1.67
N ILE A 68 3.47 1.31 0.89
CA ILE A 68 3.52 1.35 -0.58
C ILE A 68 3.52 2.81 -1.05
N LEU A 69 2.59 3.64 -0.58
CA LEU A 69 2.50 5.06 -0.95
C LEU A 69 3.79 5.81 -0.67
N LYS A 70 4.44 5.52 0.47
CA LYS A 70 5.75 6.09 0.80
C LYS A 70 6.84 5.72 -0.22
N MET A 71 6.82 4.51 -0.75
CA MET A 71 7.79 4.08 -1.79
C MET A 71 7.51 4.77 -3.14
N LEU A 72 6.24 5.06 -3.43
CA LEU A 72 5.82 5.78 -4.64
C LEU A 72 5.91 7.31 -4.50
N ASN A 73 6.19 7.81 -3.30
CA ASN A 73 6.11 9.24 -2.97
C ASN A 73 4.72 9.85 -3.27
N TYR A 74 3.66 9.08 -2.97
CA TYR A 74 2.27 9.51 -3.13
C TYR A 74 1.68 9.97 -1.80
N ASP A 75 0.80 10.97 -1.85
CA ASP A 75 -0.08 11.32 -0.75
C ASP A 75 -1.46 10.64 -0.90
N LEU A 76 -2.32 10.85 0.10
CA LEU A 76 -3.68 10.29 0.08
C LEU A 76 -4.55 10.92 -1.02
N GLY A 77 -4.28 12.16 -1.43
CA GLY A 77 -5.03 12.84 -2.49
C GLY A 77 -4.78 12.19 -3.85
N LYS A 78 -3.52 11.87 -4.17
CA LYS A 78 -3.16 11.12 -5.37
C LYS A 78 -3.80 9.74 -5.40
N LEU A 79 -3.80 9.03 -4.26
CA LEU A 79 -4.47 7.73 -4.17
C LEU A 79 -5.98 7.84 -4.38
N GLN A 80 -6.63 8.86 -3.82
CA GLN A 80 -8.06 9.08 -4.00
C GLN A 80 -8.42 9.32 -5.46
N GLN A 81 -7.63 10.12 -6.19
CA GLN A 81 -7.81 10.34 -7.63
C GLN A 81 -7.75 9.04 -8.45
N LEU A 82 -6.80 8.16 -8.12
CA LEU A 82 -6.68 6.86 -8.78
C LEU A 82 -7.92 6.00 -8.53
N MET A 83 -8.42 5.96 -7.29
CA MET A 83 -9.62 5.20 -6.94
C MET A 83 -10.88 5.71 -7.67
N GLU A 84 -11.01 7.03 -7.82
CA GLU A 84 -12.11 7.65 -8.56
C GLU A 84 -12.04 7.30 -10.06
N GLN A 85 -10.84 7.22 -10.64
CA GLN A 85 -10.64 6.83 -12.04
C GLN A 85 -10.97 5.36 -12.29
N THR A 86 -10.60 4.45 -11.38
CA THR A 86 -10.84 3.00 -11.53
C THR A 86 -12.31 2.59 -11.28
N THR A 87 -13.10 3.43 -10.61
CA THR A 87 -14.52 3.12 -10.29
C THR A 87 -15.48 3.52 -11.43
N ASN A 88 -15.01 4.30 -12.41
CA ASN A 88 -15.83 4.85 -13.50
C ASN A 88 -15.76 4.04 -14.82
N GLU A 89 -15.23 2.81 -14.77
CA GLU A 89 -15.26 1.82 -15.86
C GLU A 89 -16.25 0.68 -15.53
#